data_AF-A0A373J9I0-F1
#
_entry.id   AF-A0A373J9I0-F1
#
_cell.length_a   1.000
_cell.length_b   1.000
_cell.length_c   1.000
_cell.angle_alpha   90.00
_cell.angle_beta   90.00
_cell.angle_gamma   90.00
#
_symmetry.space_group_name_H-M   'P 1'
#
loop_
_entity.id
_entity.type
_entity.pdbx_description
1 polymer ?
#
loop_
_entity_poly.entity_id
_entity_poly.type
_entity_poly.pdbx_seq_one_letter_code
_entity_poly.pdbx_strand_id
1 'polypeptide(L)'
;MQILLNDGTSFDIVRMKKDGRNEEKLRVEILDTDLIEVLQAFDKDDNTSIMKMQDASGNVVGEFAGYTIRESIYQDTFKDLNEKTHIRVTLMYQLEDADVTLNRLLKSNRDLQTEIKNLNQQLNPTVDYDAMSLEECRECKQQENNLALKAFLEEQTVIFNGKEYGVSYDDQSEMLANLTQYRLSEELKEGSGVLEWHAKKEKCQPFSLEDFMELSMLIKSFVYPYVSKCQDIKQQIFSCETKSELKKIKIEYEVIVND
;
A
#
# COMPACT_ATOMS: atom_id res chain seq x y z
N MET A 1 -17.35 16.39 -19.17
CA MET A 1 -16.37 17.46 -19.22
C MET A 1 -17.04 18.56 -20.01
N GLN A 2 -17.15 19.72 -19.39
CA GLN A 2 -17.75 20.89 -20.01
C GLN A 2 -16.61 21.89 -20.23
N ILE A 3 -16.48 22.38 -21.46
CA ILE A 3 -15.50 23.39 -21.83
C ILE A 3 -16.30 24.63 -22.19
N LEU A 4 -16.07 25.70 -21.44
CA LEU A 4 -16.63 27.01 -21.72
C LEU A 4 -15.76 27.68 -22.78
N LEU A 5 -16.37 27.95 -23.93
CA LEU A 5 -15.78 28.72 -25.01
C LEU A 5 -15.83 30.20 -24.63
N ASN A 6 -14.67 30.73 -24.25
CA ASN A 6 -14.44 32.17 -24.28
C ASN A 6 -14.14 32.61 -25.73
N ASP A 7 -14.06 33.93 -25.98
CA ASP A 7 -13.89 34.56 -27.30
C ASP A 7 -12.65 34.11 -28.13
N GLY A 8 -11.82 33.23 -27.60
CA GLY A 8 -10.63 32.66 -28.24
C GLY A 8 -10.57 31.13 -28.30
N THR A 9 -11.64 30.39 -27.98
CA THR A 9 -11.63 28.92 -28.07
C THR A 9 -12.21 28.42 -29.39
N SER A 10 -11.50 27.54 -30.08
CA SER A 10 -11.97 26.86 -31.29
C SER A 10 -11.78 25.35 -31.18
N PHE A 11 -12.52 24.59 -31.99
CA PHE A 11 -12.39 23.15 -32.05
C PHE A 11 -12.67 22.61 -33.46
N ASP A 12 -12.01 21.51 -33.81
CA ASP A 12 -12.21 20.81 -35.07
C ASP A 12 -11.88 19.32 -34.96
N ILE A 13 -12.44 18.50 -35.87
CA ILE A 13 -12.08 17.10 -36.00
C ILE A 13 -10.98 16.98 -37.04
N VAL A 14 -9.79 16.63 -36.59
CA VAL A 14 -8.64 16.33 -37.44
C VAL A 14 -8.70 14.87 -37.84
N ARG A 15 -8.81 14.60 -39.13
CA ARG A 15 -8.69 13.25 -39.70
C ARG A 15 -7.32 13.07 -40.30
N MET A 16 -6.60 12.04 -39.86
CA MET A 16 -5.26 11.75 -40.32
C MET A 16 -5.06 10.27 -40.60
N LYS A 17 -4.13 9.93 -41.47
CA LYS A 17 -3.77 8.53 -41.74
C LYS A 17 -2.42 8.22 -41.11
N LYS A 18 -2.40 7.30 -40.15
CA LYS A 18 -1.19 6.88 -39.43
C LYS A 18 -1.12 5.36 -39.47
N ASP A 19 0.03 4.82 -39.87
CA ASP A 19 0.29 3.37 -39.97
C ASP A 19 -0.79 2.59 -40.74
N GLY A 20 -1.34 3.19 -41.80
CA GLY A 20 -2.37 2.59 -42.64
C GLY A 20 -3.80 2.68 -42.09
N ARG A 21 -4.00 3.22 -40.89
CA ARG A 21 -5.31 3.42 -40.24
C ARG A 21 -5.73 4.89 -40.32
N ASN A 22 -7.04 5.13 -40.40
CA ASN A 22 -7.61 6.47 -40.25
C ASN A 22 -7.77 6.75 -38.75
N GLU A 23 -7.12 7.80 -38.26
CA GLU A 23 -7.30 8.32 -36.91
C GLU A 23 -8.16 9.58 -36.98
N GLU A 24 -9.14 9.67 -36.09
CA GLU A 24 -9.90 10.90 -35.84
C GLU A 24 -9.50 11.46 -34.47
N LYS A 25 -9.21 12.76 -34.44
CA LYS A 25 -8.82 13.47 -33.22
C LYS A 25 -9.62 14.75 -33.09
N LEU A 26 -10.09 15.04 -31.88
CA LEU A 26 -10.68 16.33 -31.56
C LEU A 26 -9.55 17.25 -31.16
N ARG A 27 -9.34 18.30 -31.96
CA ARG A 27 -8.47 19.41 -31.62
C ARG A 27 -9.28 20.47 -30.92
N VAL A 28 -8.76 20.99 -29.82
CA VAL A 28 -9.28 22.18 -29.14
C VAL A 28 -8.13 23.17 -29.04
N GLU A 29 -8.33 24.37 -29.59
CA GLU A 29 -7.36 25.47 -29.49
C GLU A 29 -7.94 26.56 -28.59
N ILE A 30 -7.15 27.01 -27.63
CA ILE A 30 -7.53 28.08 -26.70
C ILE A 30 -6.51 29.21 -26.87
N LEU A 31 -7.00 30.38 -27.28
CA LEU A 31 -6.19 31.57 -27.48
C LEU A 31 -6.09 32.42 -26.21
N ASP A 32 -4.93 33.06 -26.04
CA ASP A 32 -4.63 34.06 -25.02
C ASP A 32 -4.96 33.61 -23.58
N THR A 33 -4.85 32.30 -23.31
CA THR A 33 -5.02 31.68 -22.00
C THR A 33 -3.75 30.91 -21.63
N ASP A 34 -3.32 31.01 -20.37
CA ASP A 34 -2.10 30.34 -19.90
C ASP A 34 -2.28 28.82 -19.80
N LEU A 35 -1.23 28.06 -20.15
CA LEU A 35 -1.24 26.59 -20.09
C LEU A 35 -1.61 26.05 -18.70
N ILE A 36 -1.21 26.71 -17.62
CA ILE A 36 -1.54 26.29 -16.24
C ILE A 36 -3.03 26.43 -15.98
N GLU A 37 -3.65 27.53 -16.43
CA GLU A 37 -5.10 27.75 -16.30
C GLU A 37 -5.89 26.72 -17.11
N VAL A 38 -5.42 26.41 -18.33
CA VAL A 38 -5.97 25.32 -19.14
C VAL A 38 -5.81 23.99 -18.41
N LEU A 39 -4.63 23.64 -17.91
CA LEU A 39 -4.43 22.37 -17.20
C LEU A 39 -5.36 22.25 -15.98
N GLN A 40 -5.53 23.30 -15.18
CA GLN A 40 -6.43 23.31 -14.03
C GLN A 40 -7.91 23.12 -14.40
N ALA A 41 -8.35 23.66 -15.54
CA ALA A 41 -9.71 23.48 -16.02
C ALA A 41 -9.99 22.04 -16.49
N PHE A 42 -8.95 21.32 -16.93
CA PHE A 42 -9.06 19.96 -17.47
C PHE A 42 -8.69 18.85 -16.45
N ASP A 43 -7.98 19.17 -15.36
CA ASP A 43 -7.54 18.19 -14.34
C ASP A 43 -8.67 17.63 -13.45
N LYS A 44 -9.84 18.29 -13.42
CA LYS A 44 -10.92 17.92 -12.49
C LYS A 44 -11.85 16.80 -12.97
N ASP A 45 -11.95 16.53 -14.27
CA ASP A 45 -12.95 15.58 -14.82
C ASP A 45 -12.53 14.99 -16.18
N ASP A 46 -11.33 14.42 -16.30
CA ASP A 46 -10.89 13.63 -17.48
C ASP A 46 -11.69 12.30 -17.65
N ASN A 47 -12.88 12.19 -17.03
CA ASN A 47 -13.62 10.94 -16.85
C ASN A 47 -15.08 11.04 -17.29
N THR A 48 -15.35 11.75 -18.38
CA THR A 48 -16.71 11.86 -18.92
C THR A 48 -16.78 11.33 -20.34
N SER A 49 -17.71 10.43 -20.61
CA SER A 49 -17.95 9.84 -21.93
C SER A 49 -18.29 10.85 -23.03
N ILE A 50 -18.64 12.10 -22.65
CA ILE A 50 -19.07 13.18 -23.53
C ILE A 50 -18.39 14.50 -23.13
N MET A 51 -17.76 15.14 -24.11
CA MET A 51 -17.23 16.50 -24.03
C MET A 51 -18.25 17.47 -24.63
N LYS A 52 -18.69 18.46 -23.85
CA LYS A 52 -19.62 19.50 -24.30
C LYS A 52 -18.90 20.84 -24.39
N MET A 53 -19.00 21.48 -25.54
CA MET A 53 -18.54 22.84 -25.79
C MET A 53 -19.70 23.79 -25.59
N GLN A 54 -19.55 24.77 -24.72
CA GLN A 54 -20.59 25.75 -24.43
C GLN A 54 -20.11 27.16 -24.78
N ASP A 55 -20.96 28.00 -25.35
CA ASP A 55 -20.65 29.43 -25.50
C ASP A 55 -20.61 30.15 -24.13
N ALA A 56 -20.21 31.42 -24.14
CA ALA A 56 -20.18 32.27 -22.93
C ALA A 56 -21.57 32.46 -22.26
N SER A 57 -22.67 32.13 -22.94
CA SER A 57 -24.03 32.15 -22.40
C SER A 57 -24.47 30.80 -21.83
N GLY A 58 -23.61 29.77 -21.92
CA GLY A 58 -23.86 28.41 -21.46
C GLY A 58 -24.58 27.51 -22.47
N ASN A 59 -24.85 27.97 -23.71
CA ASN A 59 -25.49 27.16 -24.74
C ASN A 59 -24.50 26.14 -25.31
N VAL A 60 -24.92 24.90 -25.47
CA VAL A 60 -24.08 23.87 -26.09
C VAL A 60 -23.96 24.14 -27.58
N VAL A 61 -22.74 24.39 -28.06
CA VAL A 61 -22.42 24.60 -29.48
C VAL A 61 -21.68 23.41 -30.10
N GLY A 62 -21.26 22.44 -29.29
CA GLY A 62 -20.65 21.20 -29.75
C GLY A 62 -20.77 20.09 -28.71
N GLU A 63 -21.00 18.86 -29.16
CA GLU A 63 -21.08 17.67 -28.32
C GLU A 63 -20.28 16.53 -28.96
N PHE A 64 -19.28 16.04 -28.24
CA PHE A 64 -18.30 15.07 -28.73
C PHE A 64 -18.26 13.86 -27.79
N ALA A 65 -18.85 12.75 -28.23
CA ALA A 65 -18.80 11.49 -27.51
C ALA A 65 -17.52 10.71 -27.84
N GLY A 66 -16.93 10.05 -26.84
CA GLY A 66 -15.78 9.15 -27.01
C GLY A 66 -14.41 9.82 -27.07
N TYR A 67 -14.31 11.15 -27.16
CA TYR A 67 -13.03 11.88 -27.09
C TYR A 67 -12.57 12.09 -25.65
N THR A 68 -12.27 10.98 -24.98
CA THR A 68 -12.04 10.92 -23.51
C THR A 68 -10.56 10.88 -23.13
N ILE A 69 -9.66 10.70 -24.09
CA ILE A 69 -8.22 10.51 -23.84
C ILE A 69 -7.45 11.68 -24.42
N ARG A 70 -6.85 12.51 -23.56
CA ARG A 70 -5.91 13.57 -23.97
C ARG A 70 -4.60 12.93 -24.42
N GLU A 71 -4.32 12.98 -25.72
CA GLU A 71 -3.09 12.43 -26.32
C GLU A 71 -1.91 13.40 -26.16
N SER A 72 -2.16 14.69 -26.36
CA SER A 72 -1.12 15.72 -26.27
C SER A 72 -1.67 17.08 -25.88
N ILE A 73 -0.82 17.87 -25.23
CA ILE A 73 -1.04 19.28 -24.95
C ILE A 73 0.26 20.04 -25.23
N TYR A 74 0.18 21.19 -25.89
CA TYR A 74 1.34 22.07 -26.11
C TYR A 74 0.91 23.53 -26.25
N GLN A 75 1.85 24.44 -26.01
CA GLN A 75 1.67 25.88 -26.13
C GLN A 75 2.62 26.44 -27.20
N ASP A 76 2.11 27.32 -28.04
CA ASP A 76 2.89 28.08 -29.00
C ASP A 76 2.47 29.56 -29.05
N THR A 77 3.24 30.38 -29.76
CA THR A 77 2.91 31.80 -29.98
C THR A 77 2.90 32.12 -31.46
N PHE A 78 1.97 32.96 -31.88
CA PHE A 78 1.87 33.41 -33.27
C PHE A 78 1.51 34.90 -33.32
N LYS A 79 1.71 35.53 -34.48
CA LYS A 79 1.28 36.90 -34.73
C LYS A 79 0.02 36.93 -35.58
N ASP A 80 -0.95 37.76 -35.22
CA ASP A 80 -2.12 38.00 -36.06
C ASP A 80 -1.77 38.89 -37.28
N LEU A 81 -2.78 39.19 -38.09
CA LEU A 81 -2.63 40.07 -39.27
C LEU A 81 -2.21 41.52 -38.91
N ASN A 82 -2.36 41.92 -37.63
CA ASN A 82 -1.98 43.24 -37.12
C ASN A 82 -0.63 43.20 -36.38
N GLU A 83 0.15 42.11 -36.54
CA GLU A 83 1.41 41.84 -35.85
C GLU A 83 1.32 41.71 -34.32
N LYS A 84 0.11 41.58 -33.76
CA LYS A 84 -0.09 41.33 -32.33
C LYS A 84 0.26 39.88 -32.01
N THR A 85 1.09 39.66 -31.00
CA THR A 85 1.45 38.33 -30.52
C THR A 85 0.31 37.75 -29.68
N HIS A 86 -0.04 36.50 -29.97
CA HIS A 86 -1.02 35.70 -29.26
C HIS A 86 -0.38 34.42 -28.71
N ILE A 87 -0.94 33.91 -27.62
CA ILE A 87 -0.62 32.58 -27.07
C ILE A 87 -1.69 31.62 -27.57
N ARG A 88 -1.30 30.41 -27.97
CA ARG A 88 -2.23 29.32 -28.29
C ARG A 88 -1.86 28.09 -27.49
N VAL A 89 -2.85 27.52 -26.81
CA VAL A 89 -2.77 26.18 -26.22
C VAL A 89 -3.57 25.24 -27.10
N THR A 90 -2.93 24.16 -27.56
CA THR A 90 -3.58 23.11 -28.36
C THR A 90 -3.70 21.84 -27.53
N LEU A 91 -4.92 21.31 -27.45
CA LEU A 91 -5.24 20.02 -26.86
C LEU A 91 -5.69 19.07 -27.97
N MET A 92 -5.15 17.85 -27.96
CA MET A 92 -5.58 16.78 -28.86
C MET A 92 -6.20 15.66 -28.04
N TYR A 93 -7.45 15.34 -28.36
CA TYR A 93 -8.17 14.20 -27.78
C TYR A 93 -8.32 13.10 -28.83
N GLN A 94 -8.04 11.88 -28.41
CA GLN A 94 -8.21 10.69 -29.22
C GLN A 94 -9.63 10.15 -29.05
N LEU A 95 -10.26 9.75 -30.16
CA LEU A 95 -11.50 9.00 -30.13
C LEU A 95 -11.25 7.62 -29.53
N GLU A 96 -11.99 7.28 -28.48
CA GLU A 96 -11.94 5.97 -27.85
C GLU A 96 -12.64 4.95 -28.76
N ASP A 97 -11.85 4.02 -29.30
CA ASP A 97 -12.32 2.83 -29.99
C ASP A 97 -11.92 1.56 -29.22
N ALA A 98 -12.38 0.40 -29.70
CA ALA A 98 -12.09 -0.88 -29.05
C ALA A 98 -10.59 -1.18 -28.93
N ASP A 99 -9.77 -0.79 -29.92
CA ASP A 99 -8.32 -1.02 -29.92
C ASP A 99 -7.64 -0.09 -28.90
N VAL A 100 -8.05 1.18 -28.84
CA VAL A 100 -7.55 2.17 -27.88
C VAL A 100 -7.89 1.77 -26.45
N THR A 101 -9.15 1.37 -26.19
CA THR A 101 -9.58 0.87 -24.88
C THR A 101 -8.81 -0.39 -24.49
N LEU A 102 -8.66 -1.35 -25.41
CA LEU A 102 -7.91 -2.59 -25.15
C LEU A 102 -6.46 -2.31 -24.78
N ASN A 103 -5.78 -1.43 -25.52
CA ASN A 103 -4.39 -1.07 -25.25
C ASN A 103 -4.21 -0.38 -23.89
N ARG A 104 -5.13 0.51 -23.50
CA ARG A 104 -5.13 1.15 -22.18
C ARG A 104 -5.31 0.11 -21.07
N LEU A 105 -6.27 -0.81 -21.22
CA LEU A 105 -6.51 -1.88 -20.25
C LEU A 105 -5.30 -2.83 -20.14
N LEU A 106 -4.66 -3.17 -21.27
CA LEU A 106 -3.44 -3.98 -21.28
C LEU A 106 -2.28 -3.28 -20.55
N LYS A 107 -2.12 -1.97 -20.74
CA LYS A 107 -1.11 -1.18 -20.02
C LYS A 107 -1.39 -1.19 -18.52
N SER A 108 -2.61 -0.83 -18.11
CA SER A 108 -3.02 -0.82 -16.71
C SER A 108 -2.85 -2.19 -16.04
N ASN A 109 -3.16 -3.28 -16.75
CA ASN A 109 -2.94 -4.63 -16.24
C ASN A 109 -1.44 -4.93 -16.01
N ARG A 110 -0.55 -4.53 -16.92
CA ARG A 110 0.90 -4.68 -16.73
C ARG A 110 1.43 -3.86 -15.55
N ASP A 111 0.91 -2.64 -15.39
CA ASP A 111 1.29 -1.75 -14.28
C ASP A 111 0.85 -2.38 -12.94
N LEU A 112 -0.39 -2.88 -12.85
CA LEU A 112 -0.90 -3.61 -11.69
C LEU A 112 -0.11 -4.88 -11.40
N GLN A 113 0.27 -5.65 -12.43
CA GLN A 113 1.12 -6.83 -12.25
C GLN A 113 2.49 -6.47 -11.67
N THR A 114 3.05 -5.33 -12.08
CA THR A 114 4.32 -4.83 -11.55
C THR A 114 4.19 -4.40 -10.09
N GLU A 115 3.10 -3.70 -9.76
CA GLU A 115 2.80 -3.28 -8.39
C GLU A 115 2.56 -4.49 -7.47
N ILE A 116 1.78 -5.47 -7.91
CA ILE A 116 1.58 -6.74 -7.20
C ILE A 116 2.92 -7.45 -6.98
N LYS A 117 3.81 -7.49 -7.98
CA LYS A 117 5.14 -8.07 -7.83
C LYS A 117 5.97 -7.35 -6.77
N ASN A 118 5.97 -6.01 -6.79
CA ASN A 118 6.71 -5.20 -5.82
C ASN A 118 6.16 -5.38 -4.40
N LEU A 119 4.84 -5.36 -4.24
CA LEU A 119 4.17 -5.62 -2.96
C LEU A 119 4.46 -7.03 -2.45
N ASN A 120 4.40 -8.04 -3.33
CA ASN A 120 4.79 -9.40 -2.98
C ASN A 120 6.26 -9.49 -2.55
N GLN A 121 7.19 -8.77 -3.19
CA GLN A 121 8.59 -8.73 -2.75
C GLN A 121 8.77 -8.07 -1.37
N GLN A 122 7.94 -7.08 -1.04
CA GLN A 122 7.96 -6.42 0.27
C GLN A 122 7.36 -7.29 1.38
N LEU A 123 6.26 -7.99 1.07
CA LEU A 123 5.50 -8.78 2.04
C LEU A 123 6.05 -10.21 2.19
N ASN A 124 6.50 -10.80 1.08
CA ASN A 124 6.95 -12.18 0.95
C ASN A 124 8.12 -12.25 -0.05
N PRO A 125 9.32 -11.73 0.30
CA PRO A 125 10.47 -11.83 -0.59
C PRO A 125 10.66 -13.30 -0.96
N THR A 126 10.48 -13.64 -2.24
CA THR A 126 10.82 -14.98 -2.73
C THR A 126 12.34 -15.05 -2.67
N VAL A 127 12.84 -15.64 -1.59
CA VAL A 127 14.27 -15.74 -1.27
C VAL A 127 14.91 -16.68 -2.28
N ASP A 128 15.56 -16.12 -3.30
CA ASP A 128 16.45 -16.89 -4.17
C ASP A 128 17.77 -17.13 -3.42
N TYR A 129 17.75 -18.17 -2.58
CA TYR A 129 18.89 -18.62 -1.79
C TYR A 129 20.15 -18.90 -2.63
N ASP A 130 20.02 -19.14 -3.94
CA ASP A 130 21.16 -19.45 -4.79
C ASP A 130 21.80 -18.17 -5.35
N ALA A 131 21.03 -17.10 -5.59
CA ALA A 131 21.52 -15.79 -6.02
C ALA A 131 22.09 -14.89 -4.89
N MET A 132 21.73 -15.15 -3.62
CA MET A 132 22.12 -14.31 -2.47
C MET A 132 23.53 -14.61 -1.93
N SER A 133 24.14 -13.70 -1.18
CA SER A 133 25.36 -13.98 -0.42
C SER A 133 25.08 -14.91 0.78
N LEU A 134 26.12 -15.51 1.36
CA LEU A 134 25.95 -16.34 2.55
C LEU A 134 25.39 -15.54 3.74
N GLU A 135 25.78 -14.28 3.88
CA GLU A 135 25.30 -13.41 4.96
C GLU A 135 23.81 -13.10 4.82
N GLU A 136 23.38 -12.72 3.61
CA GLU A 136 21.95 -12.48 3.34
C GLU A 136 21.13 -13.75 3.56
N CYS A 137 21.66 -14.92 3.19
CA CYS A 137 20.99 -16.20 3.50
C CYS A 137 20.84 -16.42 5.02
N ARG A 138 21.87 -16.10 5.83
CA ARG A 138 21.80 -16.20 7.30
C ARG A 138 20.74 -15.27 7.88
N GLU A 139 20.67 -14.03 7.39
CA GLU A 139 19.65 -13.06 7.80
C GLU A 139 18.24 -13.56 7.47
N CYS A 140 17.99 -14.03 6.24
CA CYS A 140 16.71 -14.63 5.88
C CYS A 140 16.37 -15.83 6.76
N LYS A 141 17.33 -16.71 7.03
CA LYS A 141 17.11 -17.88 7.90
C LYS A 141 16.80 -17.47 9.34
N GLN A 142 17.41 -16.40 9.83
CA GLN A 142 17.09 -15.86 11.16
C GLN A 142 15.70 -15.20 11.19
N GLN A 143 15.28 -14.55 10.10
CA GLN A 143 13.91 -14.04 9.97
C GLN A 143 12.90 -15.19 9.96
N GLU A 144 13.14 -16.26 9.21
CA GLU A 144 12.33 -17.50 9.27
C GLU A 144 12.24 -18.03 10.70
N ASN A 145 13.35 -18.06 11.43
CA ASN A 145 13.40 -18.51 12.83
C ASN A 145 12.52 -17.66 13.75
N ASN A 146 12.60 -16.33 13.62
CA ASN A 146 11.78 -15.40 14.40
C ASN A 146 10.29 -15.53 14.06
N LEU A 147 9.95 -15.64 12.78
CA LEU A 147 8.56 -15.80 12.31
C LEU A 147 7.96 -17.12 12.78
N ALA A 148 8.72 -18.22 12.74
CA ALA A 148 8.28 -19.51 13.23
C ALA A 148 7.99 -19.50 14.73
N LEU A 149 8.84 -18.85 15.54
CA LEU A 149 8.56 -18.67 16.97
C LEU A 149 7.31 -17.82 17.21
N LYS A 150 7.17 -16.71 16.48
CA LYS A 150 5.99 -15.84 16.60
C LYS A 150 4.70 -16.62 16.29
N ALA A 151 4.65 -17.30 15.15
CA ALA A 151 3.50 -18.10 14.74
C ALA A 151 3.18 -19.22 15.77
N PHE A 152 4.21 -19.90 16.27
CA PHE A 152 4.04 -20.89 17.33
C PHE A 152 3.35 -20.30 18.57
N LEU A 153 3.86 -19.17 19.09
CA LEU A 153 3.32 -18.53 20.30
C LEU A 153 1.90 -17.96 20.13
N GLU A 154 1.50 -17.53 18.94
CA GLU A 154 0.13 -17.06 18.66
C GLU A 154 -0.92 -18.16 18.90
N GLU A 155 -0.56 -19.41 18.59
CA GLU A 155 -1.41 -20.58 18.77
C GLU A 155 -1.41 -21.11 20.19
N GLN A 156 -0.37 -20.82 20.98
CA GLN A 156 -0.23 -21.36 22.33
C GLN A 156 -1.07 -20.61 23.37
N THR A 157 -1.32 -21.31 24.48
CA THR A 157 -1.99 -20.76 25.66
C THR A 157 -1.41 -21.36 26.95
N VAL A 158 -1.62 -20.67 28.07
CA VAL A 158 -1.45 -21.22 29.42
C VAL A 158 -2.79 -21.26 30.15
N ILE A 159 -2.96 -22.19 31.07
CA ILE A 159 -4.15 -22.29 31.91
C ILE A 159 -3.88 -21.60 33.25
N PHE A 160 -4.74 -20.66 33.61
CA PHE A 160 -4.73 -19.99 34.91
C PHE A 160 -6.16 -19.80 35.40
N ASN A 161 -6.45 -20.11 36.67
CA ASN A 161 -7.81 -20.03 37.23
C ASN A 161 -8.90 -20.71 36.38
N GLY A 162 -8.56 -21.84 35.73
CA GLY A 162 -9.46 -22.61 34.87
C GLY A 162 -9.76 -21.99 33.51
N LYS A 163 -9.05 -20.93 33.11
CA LYS A 163 -9.19 -20.24 31.82
C LYS A 163 -7.91 -20.27 31.00
N GLU A 164 -8.04 -20.17 29.69
CA GLU A 164 -6.92 -20.11 28.73
C GLU A 164 -6.50 -18.67 28.46
N TYR A 165 -5.22 -18.37 28.63
CA TYR A 165 -4.62 -17.08 28.35
C TYR A 165 -3.58 -17.18 27.23
N GLY A 166 -3.57 -16.20 26.34
CA GLY A 166 -2.59 -16.13 25.25
C GLY A 166 -1.18 -15.87 25.76
N VAL A 167 -0.19 -16.33 25.00
CA VAL A 167 1.24 -16.17 25.30
C VAL A 167 2.01 -15.48 24.17
N SER A 168 1.29 -14.90 23.20
CA SER A 168 1.90 -14.26 22.04
C SER A 168 2.77 -13.08 22.46
N TYR A 169 3.59 -12.56 21.54
CA TYR A 169 4.34 -11.34 21.79
C TYR A 169 3.42 -10.14 22.05
N ASP A 170 2.25 -10.12 21.41
CA ASP A 170 1.27 -9.05 21.58
C ASP A 170 0.64 -9.14 22.98
N ASP A 171 0.25 -10.34 23.43
CA ASP A 171 -0.25 -10.57 24.80
C ASP A 171 0.78 -10.11 25.85
N GLN A 172 2.05 -10.53 25.70
CA GLN A 172 3.13 -10.16 26.63
C GLN A 172 3.39 -8.64 26.66
N SER A 173 3.34 -7.99 25.49
CA SER A 173 3.57 -6.55 25.36
C SER A 173 2.42 -5.74 25.96
N GLU A 174 1.19 -6.17 25.72
CA GLU A 174 -0.01 -5.55 26.28
C GLU A 174 -0.05 -5.74 27.80
N MET A 175 0.32 -6.92 28.34
CA MET A 175 0.44 -7.11 29.78
C MET A 175 1.46 -6.14 30.41
N LEU A 176 2.62 -5.97 29.77
CA LEU A 176 3.66 -5.06 30.25
C LEU A 176 3.19 -3.59 30.22
N ALA A 177 2.48 -3.20 29.16
CA ALA A 177 1.91 -1.87 29.03
C ALA A 177 0.87 -1.60 30.13
N ASN A 178 -0.06 -2.53 30.36
CA ASN A 178 -1.07 -2.43 31.42
C ASN A 178 -0.44 -2.34 32.81
N LEU A 179 0.58 -3.17 33.10
CA LEU A 179 1.29 -3.11 34.37
C LEU A 179 2.00 -1.77 34.56
N THR A 180 2.64 -1.24 33.51
CA THR A 180 3.34 0.05 33.57
C THR A 180 2.37 1.19 33.84
N GLN A 181 1.23 1.22 33.14
CA GLN A 181 0.19 2.22 33.33
C GLN A 181 -0.40 2.17 34.75
N TYR A 182 -0.67 0.97 35.26
CA TYR A 182 -1.12 0.77 36.63
C TYR A 182 -0.12 1.35 37.64
N ARG A 183 1.18 1.03 37.50
CA ARG A 183 2.22 1.54 38.40
C ARG A 183 2.33 3.07 38.37
N LEU A 184 2.28 3.67 37.18
CA LEU A 184 2.30 5.13 37.04
C LEU A 184 1.08 5.79 37.69
N SER A 185 -0.11 5.20 37.57
CA SER A 185 -1.33 5.73 38.20
C SER A 185 -1.24 5.69 39.74
N GLU A 186 -0.70 4.62 40.31
CA GLU A 186 -0.45 4.48 41.75
C GLU A 186 0.57 5.52 42.25
N GLU A 187 1.65 5.77 41.48
CA GLU A 187 2.66 6.78 41.81
C GLU A 187 2.11 8.21 41.79
N LEU A 188 1.28 8.53 40.80
CA LEU A 188 0.67 9.86 40.63
C LEU A 188 -0.53 10.10 41.55
N LYS A 189 -1.04 9.06 42.24
CA LYS A 189 -2.26 9.10 43.06
C LYS A 189 -3.50 9.59 42.30
N GLU A 190 -3.48 9.50 40.97
CA GLU A 190 -4.60 9.83 40.09
C GLU A 190 -5.49 8.59 39.95
N GLY A 191 -6.39 8.40 40.92
CA GLY A 191 -7.39 7.33 40.91
C GLY A 191 -6.84 5.94 41.24
N SER A 192 -7.74 5.00 41.51
CA SER A 192 -7.39 3.58 41.64
C SER A 192 -7.06 3.05 40.25
N GLY A 193 -5.79 2.82 39.95
CA GLY A 193 -5.42 2.10 38.73
C GLY A 193 -6.18 0.77 38.72
N VAL A 194 -6.97 0.50 37.69
CA VAL A 194 -7.61 -0.81 37.54
C VAL A 194 -6.74 -1.60 36.58
N LEU A 195 -6.12 -2.67 37.08
CA LEU A 195 -5.53 -3.69 36.21
C LEU A 195 -6.69 -4.48 35.62
N GLU A 196 -6.77 -4.51 34.30
CA GLU A 196 -7.72 -5.36 33.59
C GLU A 196 -6.96 -6.30 32.66
N TRP A 197 -7.44 -7.54 32.57
CA TRP A 197 -6.89 -8.53 31.66
C TRP A 197 -7.98 -9.44 31.11
N HIS A 198 -7.70 -10.15 30.03
CA HIS A 198 -8.67 -11.03 29.37
C HIS A 198 -8.11 -12.43 29.14
N ALA A 199 -8.98 -13.44 29.29
CA ALA A 199 -8.75 -14.77 28.75
C ALA A 199 -9.02 -14.76 27.22
N LYS A 200 -8.62 -15.81 26.49
CA LYS A 200 -8.94 -15.91 25.06
C LYS A 200 -10.46 -15.88 24.85
N LYS A 201 -10.90 -15.07 23.89
CA LYS A 201 -12.32 -14.90 23.50
C LYS A 201 -13.22 -14.34 24.60
N GLU A 202 -12.64 -13.74 25.65
CA GLU A 202 -13.38 -13.04 26.69
C GLU A 202 -13.06 -11.54 26.67
N LYS A 203 -13.95 -10.74 27.27
CA LYS A 203 -13.69 -9.30 27.50
C LYS A 203 -12.73 -9.10 28.68
N CYS A 204 -12.05 -7.95 28.72
CA CYS A 204 -11.24 -7.55 29.86
C CYS A 204 -12.07 -7.55 31.15
N GLN A 205 -11.48 -8.05 32.23
CA GLN A 205 -12.04 -8.08 33.57
C GLN A 205 -11.02 -7.53 34.56
N PRO A 206 -11.47 -6.93 35.68
CA PRO A 206 -10.57 -6.51 36.75
C PRO A 206 -9.73 -7.68 37.26
N PHE A 207 -8.43 -7.42 37.43
CA PHE A 207 -7.44 -8.33 37.95
C PHE A 207 -6.82 -7.75 39.22
N SER A 208 -6.56 -8.59 40.21
CA SER A 208 -5.70 -8.20 41.32
C SER A 208 -4.26 -8.08 40.83
N LEU A 209 -3.46 -7.23 41.47
CA LEU A 209 -2.02 -7.12 41.14
C LEU A 209 -1.30 -8.47 41.32
N GLU A 210 -1.69 -9.24 42.33
CA GLU A 210 -1.13 -10.57 42.62
C GLU A 210 -1.42 -11.54 41.49
N ASP A 211 -2.71 -11.74 41.13
CA ASP A 211 -3.11 -12.63 40.03
C ASP A 211 -2.48 -12.21 38.69
N PHE A 212 -2.38 -10.91 38.44
CA PHE A 212 -1.79 -10.38 37.22
C PHE A 212 -0.29 -10.72 37.12
N MET A 213 0.43 -10.57 38.24
CA MET A 213 1.85 -10.91 38.32
C MET A 213 2.07 -12.43 38.23
N GLU A 214 1.24 -13.24 38.87
CA GLU A 214 1.31 -14.70 38.77
C GLU A 214 1.09 -15.17 37.34
N LEU A 215 0.05 -14.66 36.67
CA LEU A 215 -0.21 -14.96 35.26
C LEU A 215 0.97 -14.53 34.37
N SER A 216 1.51 -13.33 34.58
CA SER A 216 2.66 -12.84 33.81
C SER A 216 3.90 -13.74 33.99
N MET A 217 4.15 -14.22 35.22
CA MET A 217 5.24 -15.16 35.50
C MET A 217 4.99 -16.54 34.89
N LEU A 218 3.74 -17.01 34.87
CA LEU A 218 3.37 -18.27 34.22
C LEU A 218 3.61 -18.21 32.72
N ILE A 219 3.14 -17.14 32.06
CA ILE A 219 3.38 -16.89 30.63
C ILE A 219 4.89 -16.82 30.35
N LYS A 220 5.65 -16.06 31.15
CA LYS A 220 7.11 -15.97 31.01
C LYS A 220 7.77 -17.34 31.13
N SER A 221 7.37 -18.15 32.10
CA SER A 221 7.94 -19.49 32.33
C SER A 221 7.64 -20.43 31.17
N PHE A 222 6.44 -20.33 30.57
CA PHE A 222 6.08 -21.06 29.36
C PHE A 222 6.89 -20.60 28.14
N VAL A 223 7.03 -19.29 27.92
CA VAL A 223 7.67 -18.72 26.72
C VAL A 223 9.19 -18.88 26.73
N TYR A 224 9.82 -18.82 27.92
CA TYR A 224 11.27 -18.73 28.05
C TYR A 224 12.06 -19.87 27.36
N PRO A 225 11.69 -21.16 27.50
CA PRO A 225 12.37 -22.26 26.80
C PRO A 225 12.39 -22.08 25.27
N TYR A 226 11.32 -21.55 24.68
CA TYR A 226 11.22 -21.34 23.24
C TYR A 226 12.06 -20.15 22.77
N VAL A 227 12.13 -19.09 23.59
CA VAL A 227 13.06 -17.98 23.34
C VAL A 227 14.51 -18.46 23.40
N SER A 228 14.85 -19.32 24.37
CA SER A 228 16.18 -19.94 24.45
C SER A 228 16.48 -20.76 23.20
N LYS A 229 15.57 -21.65 22.79
CA LYS A 229 15.70 -22.43 21.55
C LYS A 229 15.91 -21.54 20.31
N CYS A 230 15.20 -20.42 20.24
CA CYS A 230 15.38 -19.43 19.17
C CYS A 230 16.80 -18.83 19.15
N GLN A 231 17.37 -18.54 20.33
CA GLN A 231 18.76 -18.08 20.43
C GLN A 231 19.76 -19.18 20.05
N ASP A 232 19.50 -20.43 20.40
CA ASP A 232 20.35 -21.57 20.02
C ASP A 232 20.35 -21.77 18.49
N ILE A 233 19.18 -21.71 17.85
CA ILE A 233 19.05 -21.78 16.39
C ILE A 233 19.75 -20.58 15.73
N LYS A 234 19.61 -19.37 16.29
CA LYS A 234 20.34 -18.18 15.83
C LYS A 234 21.84 -18.41 15.85
N GLN A 235 22.38 -18.94 16.95
CA GLN A 235 23.80 -19.25 17.05
C GLN A 235 24.23 -20.26 15.98
N GLN A 236 23.44 -21.30 15.74
CA GLN A 236 23.70 -22.29 14.69
C GLN A 236 23.72 -21.64 13.29
N ILE A 237 22.75 -20.79 12.98
CA ILE A 237 22.65 -20.04 11.71
C ILE A 237 23.93 -19.23 11.45
N PHE A 238 24.36 -18.44 12.43
CA PHE A 238 25.53 -17.57 12.28
C PHE A 238 26.86 -18.32 12.38
N SER A 239 26.86 -19.58 12.83
CA SER A 239 28.04 -20.45 12.83
C SER A 239 28.29 -21.20 11.51
N CYS A 240 27.29 -21.29 10.62
CA CYS A 240 27.42 -22.00 9.35
C CYS A 240 28.40 -21.29 8.40
N GLU A 241 29.36 -21.99 7.82
CA GLU A 241 30.35 -21.46 6.87
C GLU A 241 29.87 -21.57 5.41
N THR A 242 28.82 -22.36 5.16
CA THR A 242 28.30 -22.59 3.81
C THR A 242 26.77 -22.51 3.75
N LYS A 243 26.25 -22.17 2.55
CA LYS A 243 24.80 -22.22 2.28
C LYS A 243 24.21 -23.62 2.45
N SER A 244 25.01 -24.66 2.21
CA SER A 244 24.59 -26.06 2.35
C SER A 244 24.33 -26.42 3.82
N GLU A 245 25.20 -25.98 4.73
CA GLU A 245 24.99 -26.15 6.18
C GLU A 245 23.75 -25.41 6.65
N LEU A 246 23.58 -24.16 6.19
CA LEU A 246 22.43 -23.35 6.53
C LEU A 246 21.10 -24.00 6.10
N LYS A 247 21.05 -24.59 4.90
CA LYS A 247 19.87 -25.32 4.38
C LYS A 247 19.51 -26.55 5.24
N LYS A 248 20.43 -27.09 6.05
CA LYS A 248 20.18 -28.24 6.94
C LYS A 248 19.60 -27.87 8.30
N ILE A 249 19.67 -26.59 8.70
CA ILE A 249 19.09 -26.14 9.96
C ILE A 249 17.57 -26.25 9.88
N LYS A 250 17.02 -27.09 10.76
CA LYS A 250 15.57 -27.23 10.95
C LYS A 250 15.07 -26.21 11.96
N ILE A 251 14.02 -25.51 11.59
CA ILE A 251 13.34 -24.53 12.43
C ILE A 251 11.96 -25.10 12.75
N GLU A 252 11.84 -25.70 13.93
CA GLU A 252 10.63 -26.37 14.39
C GLU A 252 10.41 -26.01 15.86
N TYR A 253 9.22 -25.52 16.21
CA TYR A 253 8.81 -25.23 17.59
C TYR A 253 7.61 -26.11 17.91
N GLU A 254 7.74 -26.93 18.96
CA GLU A 254 6.73 -27.88 19.39
C GLU A 254 6.59 -27.78 20.90
N VAL A 255 5.40 -28.03 21.43
CA VAL A 255 5.15 -27.97 22.87
C VAL A 255 6.09 -28.91 23.60
N ILE A 256 6.91 -28.36 24.49
CA ILE A 256 7.79 -29.14 25.35
C ILE A 256 6.91 -29.74 26.46
N VAL A 257 6.59 -31.03 26.32
CA VAL A 257 5.96 -31.80 27.39
C VAL A 257 7.06 -32.26 28.33
N ASN A 258 7.17 -31.64 29.50
CA ASN A 258 8.02 -32.16 30.56
C ASN A 258 7.21 -33.23 31.31
N ASP A 259 7.66 -34.49 31.23
CA ASP A 259 7.19 -35.61 32.08
C ASP A 259 7.57 -35.39 33.57
#